data_AF-A0A1M5LQ77-F1
#
_entry.id   AF-A0A1M5LQ77-F1
#
_cell.length_a   1.000
_cell.length_b   1.000
_cell.length_c   1.000
_cell.angle_alpha   90.00
_cell.angle_beta   90.00
_cell.angle_gamma   90.00
#
_symmetry.space_group_name_H-M   'P 1'
#
loop_
_entity.id
_entity.type
_entity.pdbx_description
1 polymer ?
#
loop_
_entity_poly.entity_id
_entity_poly.type
_entity_poly.pdbx_seq_one_letter_code
_entity_poly.pdbx_strand_id
1 'polypeptide(L)' 'MRKYALTVFAKNGEKLLDETFEAENDQEAKTKGGALLEEKGYSEHTHRCVSPDAKLVLFHR' A
#
# COMPACT_ATOMS: atom_id res chain seq x y z
N MET A 1 3.75 10.73 -13.25
CA MET A 1 3.10 10.05 -12.13
C MET A 1 3.14 8.54 -12.36
N ARG A 2 3.42 7.77 -11.32
CA ARG A 2 3.48 6.30 -11.34
C ARG A 2 2.30 5.74 -10.55
N LYS A 3 1.74 4.63 -11.03
CA LYS A 3 0.62 3.94 -10.38
C LYS A 3 1.14 2.88 -9.42
N TYR A 4 0.85 3.04 -8.15
CA TYR A 4 1.23 2.13 -7.08
C TYR A 4 0.00 1.34 -6.63
N ALA A 5 0.15 0.04 -6.44
CA ALA A 5 -0.90 -0.85 -5.95
C ALA A 5 -0.72 -1.11 -4.45
N LEU A 6 -1.67 -0.66 -3.64
CA LEU A 6 -1.77 -0.92 -2.21
C LEU A 6 -2.74 -2.08 -1.98
N THR A 7 -2.23 -3.19 -1.44
CA THR A 7 -3.04 -4.33 -1.04
C THR A 7 -2.90 -4.53 0.47
N VAL A 8 -4.03 -4.63 1.16
CA VAL A 8 -4.11 -4.96 2.60
C VAL A 8 -4.74 -6.33 2.76
N PHE A 9 -4.19 -7.10 3.68
CA PHE A 9 -4.65 -8.41 4.08
C PHE A 9 -5.05 -8.40 5.56
N ALA A 10 -6.12 -9.09 5.87
CA ALA A 10 -6.52 -9.41 7.23
C ALA A 10 -5.60 -10.50 7.81
N LYS A 11 -5.60 -10.62 9.14
CA LYS A 11 -4.84 -11.66 9.85
C LYS A 11 -5.24 -13.09 9.46
N ASN A 12 -6.46 -13.27 8.93
CA ASN A 12 -6.96 -14.55 8.43
C ASN A 12 -6.56 -14.81 6.95
N GLY A 13 -5.85 -13.90 6.29
CA GLY A 13 -5.44 -13.99 4.89
C GLY A 13 -6.44 -13.41 3.88
N GLU A 14 -7.57 -12.85 4.33
CA GLU A 14 -8.54 -12.21 3.45
C GLU A 14 -8.02 -10.87 2.92
N LYS A 15 -8.34 -10.51 1.67
CA LYS A 15 -7.97 -9.23 1.09
C LYS A 15 -8.94 -8.13 1.56
N LEU A 16 -8.46 -7.22 2.41
CA LEU A 16 -9.25 -6.12 2.96
C LEU A 16 -9.29 -4.90 2.04
N LEU A 17 -8.18 -4.62 1.37
CA LEU A 17 -8.03 -3.46 0.50
C LEU A 17 -7.23 -3.84 -0.75
N ASP A 18 -7.63 -3.29 -1.88
CA ASP A 18 -6.93 -3.42 -3.15
C ASP A 18 -7.19 -2.15 -3.95
N GLU A 19 -6.32 -1.16 -3.78
CA GLU A 19 -6.46 0.14 -4.43
C GLU A 19 -5.17 0.53 -5.13
N THR A 20 -5.32 1.19 -6.27
CA THR A 20 -4.19 1.78 -6.99
C THR A 20 -4.23 3.29 -6.87
N PHE A 21 -3.13 3.90 -6.48
CA PHE A 21 -2.99 5.34 -6.32
C PHE A 21 -1.78 5.87 -7.08
N GLU A 22 -1.79 7.16 -7.38
CA GLU A 22 -0.73 7.81 -8.15
C GLU A 22 0.22 8.58 -7.24
N ALA A 23 1.52 8.37 -7.43
CA ALA A 23 2.57 9.13 -6.76
C ALA A 23 3.70 9.50 -7.73
N GLU A 24 4.44 10.56 -7.45
CA GLU A 24 5.57 10.98 -8.28
C GLU A 24 6.76 10.02 -8.19
N ASN A 25 7.02 9.48 -7.00
CA ASN A 25 8.18 8.64 -6.74
C ASN A 25 7.92 7.65 -5.58
N ASP A 26 8.87 6.74 -5.35
CA ASP A 26 8.75 5.69 -4.33
C ASP A 26 8.64 6.25 -2.90
N GLN A 27 9.23 7.42 -2.62
CA GLN A 27 9.12 8.08 -1.31
C GLN A 27 7.72 8.63 -1.09
N GLU A 28 7.18 9.37 -2.06
CA GLU A 28 5.81 9.88 -2.02
C GLU A 28 4.80 8.74 -1.95
N ALA A 29 5.07 7.63 -2.66
CA ALA A 29 4.24 6.44 -2.62
C ALA A 29 4.21 5.80 -1.22
N LYS A 30 5.34 5.74 -0.51
CA LYS A 30 5.38 5.30 0.88
C LYS A 30 4.53 6.20 1.78
N THR A 31 4.67 7.52 1.66
CA THR A 31 3.95 8.47 2.51
C THR A 31 2.44 8.42 2.24
N LYS A 32 2.02 8.47 0.97
CA LYS A 32 0.60 8.36 0.58
C LYS A 32 0.01 7.00 0.97
N GLY A 33 0.73 5.91 0.71
CA GLY A 33 0.31 4.58 1.11
C GLY A 33 0.15 4.44 2.61
N GLY A 34 1.11 4.95 3.40
CA GLY A 34 1.04 4.98 4.87
C GLY A 34 -0.14 5.80 5.40
N ALA A 35 -0.35 7.00 4.85
CA ALA A 35 -1.48 7.85 5.23
C ALA A 35 -2.83 7.19 4.92
N LEU A 36 -2.97 6.53 3.76
CA LEU A 36 -4.17 5.77 3.40
C LEU A 36 -4.44 4.61 4.37
N LEU A 37 -3.38 3.92 4.79
CA LEU A 37 -3.50 2.84 5.77
C LEU A 37 -3.95 3.38 7.12
N GLU A 38 -3.42 4.51 7.57
CA GLU A 38 -3.80 5.12 8.84
C GLU A 38 -5.23 5.64 8.81
N GLU A 39 -5.62 6.34 7.73
CA GLU A 39 -6.98 6.84 7.53
C GLU A 39 -8.02 5.70 7.51
N LYS A 40 -7.67 4.56 6.91
CA LYS A 40 -8.54 3.39 6.85
C LYS A 40 -8.43 2.44 8.05
N GLY A 41 -7.53 2.72 9.00
CA GLY A 41 -7.30 1.87 10.18
C GLY A 41 -6.57 0.55 9.88
N TYR A 42 -5.83 0.49 8.78
CA TYR A 42 -5.07 -0.67 8.31
C TYR A 42 -3.57 -0.61 8.59
N SER A 43 -3.07 0.39 9.34
CA SER A 43 -1.65 0.51 9.68
C SER A 43 -1.05 -0.72 10.36
N GLU A 44 -1.86 -1.42 11.17
CA GLU A 44 -1.48 -2.63 11.91
C GLU A 44 -1.82 -3.94 11.17
N HIS A 45 -2.40 -3.82 9.97
CA HIS A 45 -2.73 -4.98 9.13
C HIS A 45 -1.56 -5.33 8.23
N THR A 46 -1.48 -6.59 7.79
CA THR A 46 -0.51 -7.01 6.78
C THR A 46 -0.80 -6.25 5.50
N HIS A 47 0.14 -5.45 5.00
CA HIS A 47 -0.09 -4.63 3.81
C HIS A 47 1.15 -4.52 2.94
N ARG A 48 0.95 -4.33 1.64
CA ARG A 48 2.03 -4.14 0.67
C ARG A 48 1.67 -3.07 -0.32
N CYS A 49 2.66 -2.26 -0.68
CA CYS A 49 2.60 -1.31 -1.77
C CYS A 49 3.60 -1.73 -2.85
N VAL A 50 3.12 -1.91 -4.07
CA VAL A 50 3.92 -2.34 -5.22
C VAL A 50 3.90 -1.22 -6.27
N SER A 51 5.07 -0.88 -6.78
CA SER A 51 5.22 0.09 -7.88
C SER A 51 4.77 -0.51 -9.23
N PRO A 52 4.58 0.30 -10.29
CA PRO A 52 4.18 -0.22 -11.58
C PRO A 52 5.26 -1.11 -12.22
N ASP A 53 6.51 -0.95 -11.79
CA ASP A 53 7.66 -1.79 -12.18
C ASP A 53 7.74 -3.11 -11.37
N ALA A 54 6.66 -3.51 -10.70
CA ALA A 54 6.58 -4.66 -9.80
C ALA A 54 7.56 -4.63 -8.60
N LYS A 55 8.19 -3.50 -8.34
CA LYS A 55 9.07 -3.31 -7.17
C LYS A 55 8.26 -3.11 -5.89
N LEU A 56 8.66 -3.80 -4.82
CA LEU A 56 8.08 -3.65 -3.49
C LEU A 56 8.54 -2.31 -2.88
N VAL A 57 7.60 -1.41 -2.61
CA VAL A 57 7.88 -0.06 -2.11
C VAL A 57 7.69 -0.02 -0.60
N LEU A 58 6.59 -0.57 -0.11
CA LEU A 58 6.23 -0.61 1.30
C LEU A 58 5.68 -2.00 1.64
N PHE A 59 6.06 -2.53 2.79
CA PHE A 59 5.63 -3.86 3.22
C PHE A 59 5.59 -3.94 4.75
N HIS A 60 4.51 -4.49 5.27
CA HIS A 60 4.28 -4.76 6.67
C HIS A 60 3.56 -6.10 6.81
N ARG A 61 3.89 -6.86 7.86
CA ARG A 61 3.30 -8.17 8.12
C ARG A 61 2.57 -8.18 9.45
#